data_AF-A0A453QIX2-F1
#
_entry.id   AF-A0A453QIX2-F1
#
_cell.length_a   1.000
_cell.length_b   1.000
_cell.length_c   1.000
_cell.angle_alpha   90.00
_cell.angle_beta   90.00
_cell.angle_gamma   90.00
#
_symmetry.space_group_name_H-M   'P 1'
#
loop_
_entity.id
_entity.type
_entity.pdbx_description
1 polymer ?
#
loop_
_entity_poly.entity_id
_entity_poly.type
_entity_poly.pdbx_seq_one_letter_code
_entity_poly.pdbx_strand_id
1 'polypeptide(L)'
;MQESMVGNLEKILTDSDTAFEITRRSCSPENANTSALMLSAGFGPGTEPHLRAMLLAIRSAQLHDLLEKTRIFVPKGRWLIGCLDELGILKYGQCFIRASAPLLDPCLVKRGAKIIVGTVVVAKNPCYHPGDVRILEAVDVPELRHMVDCLVFPQNGERPHPDEASGSDLDGDIYFVTWDDKLISPSKKSWKPMDYSPPEVKLLPREVSQHDTVGFFLENMVSDNLGMISNAHVVHADLSEFGAMDEKCIRLAELAATAVDFPKTGKFVAMPSYLRPKIYRLSDKGRFKII
;
A
#
# COMPACT_ATOMS: atom_id res chain seq x y z
N MET A 1 -17.41 -0.19 -3.79
CA MET A 1 -16.44 0.52 -4.66
C MET A 1 -16.15 -0.27 -5.92
N GLN A 2 -15.85 -1.56 -5.79
CA GLN A 2 -15.68 -2.50 -6.92
C GLN A 2 -16.80 -2.44 -7.96
N GLU A 3 -18.07 -2.52 -7.55
CA GLU A 3 -19.22 -2.46 -8.47
C GLU A 3 -19.24 -1.16 -9.29
N SER A 4 -18.90 -0.03 -8.67
CA SER A 4 -18.80 1.25 -9.38
C SER A 4 -17.66 1.26 -10.39
N MET A 5 -16.52 0.62 -10.08
CA MET A 5 -15.41 0.46 -11.01
C MET A 5 -15.82 -0.41 -12.21
N VAL A 6 -16.47 -1.56 -11.96
CA VAL A 6 -16.99 -2.44 -13.02
C VAL A 6 -18.01 -1.70 -13.88
N GLY A 7 -18.98 -1.02 -13.28
CA GLY A 7 -20.00 -0.25 -14.01
C GLY A 7 -19.41 0.87 -14.87
N ASN A 8 -18.33 1.52 -14.42
CA ASN A 8 -17.62 2.49 -15.24
C ASN A 8 -16.90 1.81 -16.43
N LEU A 9 -16.25 0.67 -16.19
CA LEU A 9 -15.57 -0.11 -17.23
C LEU A 9 -16.53 -0.68 -18.28
N GLU A 10 -17.80 -0.93 -17.94
CA GLU A 10 -18.82 -1.31 -18.92
C GLU A 10 -19.21 -0.16 -19.84
N LYS A 11 -19.19 1.08 -19.34
CA LYS A 11 -19.56 2.29 -20.07
C LYS A 11 -18.42 2.89 -20.88
N ILE A 12 -17.18 2.42 -20.72
CA ILE A 12 -15.99 2.97 -21.38
C ILE A 12 -16.09 3.04 -22.93
N LEU A 13 -16.94 2.22 -23.55
CA LEU A 13 -17.12 2.20 -25.01
C LEU A 13 -18.35 2.96 -25.51
N THR A 14 -19.19 3.45 -24.61
CA THR A 14 -20.48 4.08 -24.93
C THR A 14 -20.60 5.51 -24.40
N ASP A 15 -19.83 5.85 -23.37
CA ASP A 15 -19.82 7.16 -22.73
C ASP A 15 -18.41 7.76 -22.79
N SER A 16 -18.24 8.80 -23.61
CA SER A 16 -16.95 9.49 -23.79
C SER A 16 -16.43 10.13 -22.51
N ASP A 17 -17.30 10.62 -21.62
CA ASP A 17 -16.88 11.28 -20.37
C ASP A 17 -16.35 10.25 -19.38
N THR A 18 -17.05 9.12 -19.25
CA THR A 18 -16.56 7.98 -18.46
C THR A 18 -15.27 7.42 -19.03
N ALA A 19 -15.19 7.28 -20.37
CA ALA A 19 -13.97 6.84 -21.04
C ALA A 19 -12.81 7.78 -20.75
N PHE A 20 -13.05 9.09 -20.82
CA PHE A 20 -12.05 10.11 -20.55
C PHE A 20 -11.56 10.01 -19.11
N GLU A 21 -12.46 9.86 -18.14
CA GLU A 21 -12.04 9.76 -16.75
C GLU A 21 -11.30 8.45 -16.40
N ILE A 22 -11.71 7.31 -16.94
CA ILE A 22 -10.97 6.05 -16.73
C ILE A 22 -9.57 6.16 -17.32
N THR A 23 -9.49 6.69 -18.54
CA THR A 23 -8.24 6.84 -19.27
C THR A 23 -7.31 7.81 -18.54
N ARG A 24 -7.83 8.94 -18.08
CA ARG A 24 -7.09 9.94 -17.28
C ARG A 24 -6.56 9.38 -15.98
N ARG A 25 -7.20 8.36 -15.41
CA ARG A 25 -6.80 7.72 -14.14
C ARG A 25 -5.94 6.47 -14.34
N SER A 26 -5.73 6.04 -15.59
CA SER A 26 -4.97 4.83 -15.90
C SER A 26 -3.48 5.11 -15.90
N CYS A 27 -2.70 4.38 -15.11
CA CYS A 27 -1.25 4.56 -14.95
C CYS A 27 -0.39 4.04 -16.12
N SER A 28 -0.91 4.01 -17.35
CA SER A 28 -0.12 3.61 -18.54
C SER A 28 0.24 4.84 -19.38
N PRO A 29 1.52 5.29 -19.37
CA PRO A 29 1.89 6.60 -19.90
C PRO A 29 1.69 6.80 -21.40
N GLU A 30 1.70 5.75 -22.22
CA GLU A 30 1.73 5.91 -23.68
C GLU A 30 0.33 5.79 -24.31
N ASN A 31 -0.38 4.69 -24.02
CA ASN A 31 -1.68 4.42 -24.63
C ASN A 31 -2.84 5.17 -23.93
N ALA A 32 -2.76 5.38 -22.62
CA ALA A 32 -3.79 6.15 -21.91
C ALA A 32 -3.69 7.64 -22.26
N ASN A 33 -2.48 8.20 -22.40
CA ASN A 33 -2.33 9.59 -22.80
C ASN A 33 -2.90 9.86 -24.20
N THR A 34 -2.66 8.97 -25.16
CA THR A 34 -3.17 9.13 -26.53
C THR A 34 -4.70 9.05 -26.58
N SER A 35 -5.30 8.06 -25.93
CA SER A 35 -6.77 7.93 -25.88
C SER A 35 -7.44 9.09 -25.15
N ALA A 36 -6.84 9.62 -24.08
CA ALA A 36 -7.35 10.80 -23.38
C ALA A 36 -7.29 12.06 -24.26
N LEU A 37 -6.21 12.26 -25.02
CA LEU A 37 -6.08 13.36 -25.97
C LEU A 37 -7.11 13.26 -27.10
N MET A 38 -7.35 12.07 -27.64
CA MET A 38 -8.37 11.85 -28.66
C MET A 38 -9.77 12.16 -28.12
N LEU A 39 -10.11 11.67 -26.93
CA LEU A 39 -11.39 11.99 -26.29
C LEU A 39 -11.56 13.50 -26.05
N SER A 40 -10.49 14.18 -25.62
CA SER A 40 -10.48 15.65 -25.41
C SER A 40 -10.65 16.43 -26.72
N ALA A 41 -10.16 15.88 -27.84
CA ALA A 41 -10.32 16.45 -29.17
C ALA A 41 -11.70 16.16 -29.80
N GLY A 42 -12.59 15.45 -29.08
CA GLY A 42 -13.95 15.15 -29.52
C GLY A 42 -14.11 13.84 -30.30
N PHE A 43 -13.07 13.00 -30.37
CA PHE A 43 -13.22 11.66 -30.95
C PHE A 43 -14.05 10.77 -30.01
N GLY A 44 -15.04 10.08 -30.57
CA GLY A 44 -15.91 9.17 -29.83
C GLY A 44 -15.51 7.70 -29.98
N PRO A 45 -15.76 6.85 -28.96
CA PRO A 45 -15.48 5.41 -29.00
C PRO A 45 -16.31 4.63 -30.03
N GLY A 46 -17.40 5.23 -30.53
CA GLY A 46 -18.22 4.69 -31.62
C GLY A 46 -17.82 5.18 -33.02
N THR A 47 -17.07 6.26 -33.11
CA THR A 47 -16.73 6.92 -34.39
C THR A 47 -15.31 6.64 -34.85
N GLU A 48 -14.38 6.41 -33.92
CA GLU A 48 -12.97 6.20 -34.22
C GLU A 48 -12.53 4.78 -33.80
N PRO A 49 -12.15 3.90 -34.76
CA PRO A 49 -11.76 2.50 -34.48
C PRO A 49 -10.46 2.30 -33.67
N HIS A 50 -9.45 3.14 -33.86
CA HIS A 50 -8.19 3.12 -33.11
C HIS A 50 -8.41 3.47 -31.63
N LEU A 51 -9.17 4.54 -31.32
CA LEU A 51 -9.60 4.90 -29.98
C LEU A 51 -10.38 3.77 -29.33
N ARG A 52 -11.33 3.17 -30.07
CA ARG A 52 -12.10 2.02 -29.60
C ARG A 52 -11.20 0.85 -29.22
N ALA A 53 -10.18 0.54 -30.03
CA ALA A 53 -9.23 -0.54 -29.75
C ALA A 53 -8.40 -0.26 -28.49
N MET A 54 -7.93 0.99 -28.30
CA MET A 54 -7.21 1.39 -27.08
C MET A 54 -8.10 1.27 -25.83
N LEU A 55 -9.34 1.73 -25.89
CA LEU A 55 -10.28 1.65 -24.76
C LEU A 55 -10.64 0.20 -24.42
N LEU A 56 -10.76 -0.68 -25.42
CA LEU A 56 -10.92 -2.12 -25.21
C LEU A 56 -9.72 -2.73 -24.48
N ALA A 57 -8.50 -2.36 -24.87
CA ALA A 57 -7.27 -2.83 -24.21
C ALA A 57 -7.20 -2.36 -22.75
N ILE A 58 -7.47 -1.07 -22.50
CA ILE A 58 -7.53 -0.49 -21.14
C ILE A 58 -8.58 -1.22 -20.30
N ARG A 59 -9.79 -1.41 -20.85
CA ARG A 59 -10.87 -2.13 -20.17
C ARG A 59 -10.45 -3.55 -19.79
N SER A 60 -9.88 -4.28 -20.74
CA SER A 60 -9.46 -5.67 -20.50
C SER A 60 -8.36 -5.74 -19.45
N ALA A 61 -7.38 -4.83 -19.48
CA ALA A 61 -6.30 -4.78 -18.50
C ALA A 61 -6.83 -4.49 -17.09
N GLN A 62 -7.71 -3.49 -16.93
CA GLN A 62 -8.27 -3.15 -15.62
C GLN A 62 -9.20 -4.24 -15.07
N LEU A 63 -10.01 -4.89 -15.92
CA LEU A 63 -10.84 -6.03 -15.49
C LEU A 63 -9.98 -7.23 -15.08
N HIS A 64 -8.88 -7.48 -15.79
CA HIS A 64 -7.94 -8.55 -15.44
C HIS A 64 -7.23 -8.25 -14.11
N ASP A 65 -6.77 -7.02 -13.89
CA ASP A 65 -6.17 -6.60 -12.62
C ASP A 65 -7.17 -6.70 -11.44
N LEU A 66 -8.45 -6.42 -11.69
CA LEU A 66 -9.50 -6.62 -10.69
C LEU A 66 -9.74 -8.11 -10.40
N LEU A 67 -9.73 -8.95 -11.44
CA LEU A 67 -9.94 -10.39 -11.32
C LEU A 67 -8.82 -11.09 -10.55
N GLU A 68 -7.56 -10.83 -10.93
CA GLU A 68 -6.39 -11.55 -10.42
C GLU A 68 -5.88 -10.97 -9.10
N LYS A 69 -5.99 -9.65 -8.91
CA LYS A 69 -5.33 -8.93 -7.81
C LYS A 69 -6.28 -8.09 -6.98
N THR A 70 -7.57 -8.06 -7.31
CA THR A 70 -8.56 -7.21 -6.64
C THR A 70 -8.09 -5.76 -6.52
N ARG A 71 -7.44 -5.24 -7.58
CA ARG A 71 -6.94 -3.85 -7.63
C ARG A 71 -8.10 -2.87 -7.78
N ILE A 72 -8.70 -2.49 -6.65
CA ILE A 72 -9.80 -1.54 -6.61
C ILE A 72 -9.25 -0.11 -6.56
N PHE A 73 -9.67 0.72 -7.50
CA PHE A 73 -9.29 2.13 -7.52
C PHE A 73 -9.93 2.92 -6.37
N VAL A 74 -9.11 3.68 -5.64
CA VAL A 74 -9.53 4.56 -4.54
C VAL A 74 -9.30 6.03 -4.94
N PRO A 75 -10.34 6.76 -5.39
CA PRO A 75 -10.16 8.13 -5.89
C PRO A 75 -9.61 9.11 -4.85
N LYS A 76 -10.04 8.94 -3.59
CA LYS A 76 -9.64 9.73 -2.42
C LYS A 76 -8.46 9.10 -1.66
N GLY A 77 -7.49 8.55 -2.38
CA GLY A 77 -6.27 8.02 -1.78
C GLY A 77 -5.04 8.21 -2.65
N ARG A 78 -3.86 8.16 -2.02
CA ARG A 78 -2.55 8.35 -2.65
C ARG A 78 -1.51 7.43 -2.04
N TRP A 79 -0.48 7.13 -2.82
CA TRP A 79 0.77 6.61 -2.32
C TRP A 79 1.72 7.80 -2.17
N LEU A 80 2.19 8.05 -0.95
CA LEU A 80 2.99 9.23 -0.62
C LEU A 80 4.25 8.78 0.13
N ILE A 81 5.38 9.40 -0.17
CA ILE A 81 6.60 9.21 0.61
C ILE A 81 6.43 9.82 2.00
N GLY A 82 6.92 9.14 3.03
CA GLY A 82 6.95 9.68 4.39
C GLY A 82 8.01 10.77 4.54
N CYS A 83 7.69 11.84 5.26
CA CYS A 83 8.63 12.90 5.64
C CYS A 83 8.42 13.28 7.10
N LEU A 84 9.45 13.86 7.70
CA LEU A 84 9.39 14.42 9.07
C LEU A 84 9.02 15.90 9.01
N ASP A 85 8.20 16.35 9.95
CA ASP A 85 8.04 17.77 10.23
C ASP A 85 9.26 18.31 10.99
N GLU A 86 10.22 18.87 10.26
CA GLU A 86 11.44 19.46 10.81
C GLU A 86 11.19 20.76 11.63
N LEU A 87 9.99 21.34 11.54
CA LEU A 87 9.62 22.54 12.29
C LEU A 87 8.98 22.20 13.65
N GLY A 88 8.60 20.94 13.86
CA GLY A 88 8.00 20.47 15.11
C GLY A 88 6.62 21.07 15.42
N ILE A 89 5.87 21.48 14.39
CA ILE A 89 4.56 22.15 14.51
C ILE A 89 3.43 21.14 14.71
N LEU A 90 3.47 20.02 13.99
CA LEU A 90 2.47 18.97 14.06
C LEU A 90 2.48 18.29 15.42
N LYS A 91 1.29 18.12 16.00
CA LYS A 91 1.12 17.36 17.24
C LYS A 91 1.03 15.87 16.95
N TYR A 92 1.33 15.06 17.95
CA TYR A 92 1.08 13.62 17.90
C TYR A 92 -0.39 13.34 17.54
N GLY A 93 -0.61 12.42 16.61
CA GLY A 93 -1.90 12.10 15.99
C GLY A 93 -2.26 12.95 14.78
N GLN A 94 -1.49 13.99 14.45
CA GLN A 94 -1.69 14.82 13.27
C GLN A 94 -0.75 14.44 12.13
N CYS A 95 -1.11 14.83 10.90
CA CYS A 95 -0.21 14.82 9.77
C CYS A 95 -0.48 16.03 8.85
N PHE A 96 0.45 16.33 7.96
CA PHE A 96 0.23 17.28 6.87
C PHE A 96 0.32 16.56 5.52
N ILE A 97 -0.68 16.80 4.66
CA ILE A 97 -0.74 16.21 3.33
C ILE A 97 -1.18 17.27 2.33
N ARG A 98 -0.36 17.46 1.31
CA ARG A 98 -0.71 18.25 0.13
C ARG A 98 -0.41 17.42 -1.11
N ALA A 99 -1.46 16.96 -1.77
CA ALA A 99 -1.35 16.08 -2.93
C ALA A 99 -1.62 16.86 -4.21
N SER A 100 -0.74 16.71 -5.19
CA SER A 100 -0.96 17.17 -6.55
C SER A 100 -2.24 16.54 -7.11
N ALA A 101 -2.94 17.32 -7.94
CA ALA A 101 -3.97 16.72 -8.78
C ALA A 101 -3.30 15.59 -9.60
N PRO A 102 -3.98 14.45 -9.83
CA PRO A 102 -3.45 13.44 -10.74
C PRO A 102 -3.00 14.14 -12.02
N LEU A 103 -1.75 13.89 -12.40
CA LEU A 103 -1.12 14.43 -13.60
C LEU A 103 -2.05 14.23 -14.80
N LEU A 104 -1.69 14.89 -15.91
CA LEU A 104 -2.26 14.74 -17.26
C LEU A 104 -3.09 15.94 -17.71
N ASP A 105 -2.40 17.08 -17.79
CA ASP A 105 -2.59 18.01 -18.88
C ASP A 105 -1.24 18.63 -19.27
N PRO A 106 -0.65 18.26 -20.42
CA PRO A 106 0.53 18.95 -20.94
C PRO A 106 0.27 20.43 -21.29
N CYS A 107 -1.01 20.83 -21.45
CA CYS A 107 -1.42 22.15 -21.93
C CYS A 107 -2.00 23.08 -20.84
N LEU A 108 -2.31 22.60 -19.63
CA LEU A 108 -2.81 23.44 -18.53
C LEU A 108 -1.77 23.65 -17.44
N VAL A 109 -0.99 24.72 -17.62
CA VAL A 109 0.13 25.23 -16.81
C VAL A 109 -0.22 25.60 -15.35
N LYS A 110 -1.42 25.31 -14.83
CA LYS A 110 -1.78 25.59 -13.43
C LYS A 110 -2.76 24.57 -12.85
N ARG A 111 -2.27 23.43 -12.37
CA ARG A 111 -3.05 22.57 -11.45
C ARG A 111 -2.43 22.64 -10.06
N GLY A 112 -3.11 23.30 -9.13
CA GLY A 112 -2.65 23.45 -7.76
C GLY A 112 -2.74 22.13 -7.00
N ALA A 113 -1.73 21.82 -6.20
CA ALA A 113 -1.81 20.75 -5.23
C ALA A 113 -2.84 21.09 -4.13
N LYS A 114 -3.69 20.12 -3.80
CA LYS A 114 -4.76 20.25 -2.83
C LYS A 114 -4.29 19.84 -1.45
N ILE A 115 -4.51 20.69 -0.46
CA ILE A 115 -4.31 20.36 0.95
C ILE A 115 -5.45 19.45 1.39
N ILE A 116 -5.10 18.32 2.00
CA ILE A 116 -6.05 17.36 2.55
C ILE A 116 -6.20 17.67 4.04
N VAL A 117 -7.46 17.81 4.49
CA VAL A 117 -7.80 18.13 5.87
C VAL A 117 -8.89 17.18 6.34
N GLY A 118 -8.81 16.75 7.59
CA GLY A 118 -9.73 15.82 8.22
C GLY A 118 -9.10 14.46 8.49
N THR A 119 -9.94 13.52 8.93
CA THR A 119 -9.49 12.17 9.29
C THR A 119 -8.99 11.40 8.08
N VAL A 120 -7.82 10.79 8.20
CA VAL A 120 -7.18 9.97 7.17
C VAL A 120 -6.76 8.61 7.72
N VAL A 121 -6.74 7.61 6.84
CA VAL A 121 -6.11 6.31 7.10
C VAL A 121 -4.74 6.30 6.45
N VAL A 122 -3.74 5.84 7.18
CA VAL A 122 -2.35 5.64 6.75
C VAL A 122 -1.99 4.17 6.97
N ALA A 123 -1.40 3.53 5.97
CA ALA A 123 -0.88 2.18 6.08
C ALA A 123 0.39 2.01 5.24
N LYS A 124 1.35 1.24 5.76
CA LYS A 124 2.54 0.79 5.01
C LYS A 124 2.32 -0.66 4.60
N ASN A 125 2.77 -1.02 3.40
CA ASN A 125 2.83 -2.41 2.98
C ASN A 125 4.20 -3.02 3.31
N PRO A 126 4.26 -4.30 3.72
CA PRO A 126 3.12 -5.16 4.06
C PRO A 126 2.47 -4.75 5.40
N CYS A 127 1.16 -5.01 5.52
CA CYS A 127 0.35 -4.68 6.69
C CYS A 127 -0.25 -5.97 7.25
N TYR A 128 0.26 -6.45 8.38
CA TYR A 128 -0.17 -7.72 8.98
C TYR A 128 -0.95 -7.50 10.27
N HIS A 129 -0.42 -6.68 11.16
CA HIS A 129 -1.04 -6.45 12.46
C HIS A 129 -2.17 -5.42 12.32
N PRO A 130 -3.33 -5.59 13.00
CA PRO A 130 -4.44 -4.63 12.95
C PRO A 130 -4.02 -3.19 13.33
N GLY A 131 -3.01 -3.07 14.18
CA GLY A 131 -2.41 -1.80 14.63
C GLY A 131 -1.57 -1.06 13.58
N ASP A 132 -1.18 -1.71 12.48
CA ASP A 132 -0.36 -1.14 11.39
C ASP A 132 -1.14 -0.10 10.59
N VAL A 133 -2.47 -0.22 10.58
CA VAL A 133 -3.36 0.78 10.00
C VAL A 133 -3.56 1.90 11.02
N ARG A 134 -3.05 3.09 10.69
CA ARG A 134 -3.12 4.28 11.54
C ARG A 134 -4.23 5.21 11.06
N ILE A 135 -5.02 5.71 11.99
CA ILE A 135 -5.98 6.78 11.77
C ILE A 135 -5.38 8.06 12.36
N LEU A 136 -5.12 9.04 11.50
CA LEU A 136 -4.52 10.33 11.84
C LEU A 136 -5.45 11.47 11.43
N GLU A 137 -5.19 12.67 11.95
CA GLU A 137 -5.89 13.89 11.54
C GLU A 137 -4.99 14.74 10.64
N ALA A 138 -5.37 14.86 9.37
CA ALA A 138 -4.69 15.76 8.44
C ALA A 138 -5.09 17.21 8.71
N VAL A 139 -4.11 18.08 8.92
CA VAL A 139 -4.33 19.50 9.24
C VAL A 139 -3.60 20.41 8.27
N ASP A 140 -4.16 21.61 8.03
CA ASP A 140 -3.48 22.63 7.23
C ASP A 140 -2.51 23.44 8.11
N VAL A 141 -1.23 23.34 7.78
CA VAL A 141 -0.14 24.06 8.43
C VAL A 141 0.51 24.98 7.39
N PRO A 142 0.33 26.31 7.47
CA PRO A 142 0.85 27.26 6.49
C PRO A 142 2.34 27.09 6.17
N GLU A 143 3.14 26.82 7.20
CA GLU A 143 4.59 26.64 7.14
C GLU A 143 4.97 25.39 6.34
N LEU A 144 4.16 24.33 6.40
CA LEU A 144 4.39 23.07 5.69
C LEU A 144 3.81 23.06 4.27
N ARG A 145 3.12 24.12 3.82
CA ARG A 145 2.49 24.14 2.49
C ARG A 145 3.46 23.97 1.32
N HIS A 146 4.75 24.20 1.52
CA HIS A 146 5.78 23.95 0.51
C HIS A 146 6.01 22.45 0.26
N MET A 147 5.67 21.60 1.23
CA MET A 147 5.70 20.14 1.12
C MET A 147 4.56 19.68 0.19
N VAL A 148 4.89 18.96 -0.88
CA VAL A 148 3.93 18.49 -1.90
C VAL A 148 4.24 17.04 -2.24
N ASP A 149 3.20 16.23 -2.42
CA ASP A 149 3.28 14.80 -2.76
C ASP A 149 4.03 13.94 -1.73
N CYS A 150 3.98 14.36 -0.46
CA CYS A 150 4.50 13.63 0.69
C CYS A 150 3.48 13.61 1.85
N LEU A 151 3.64 12.64 2.73
CA LEU A 151 2.95 12.53 4.02
C LEU A 151 3.92 13.01 5.10
N VAL A 152 3.63 14.15 5.72
CA VAL A 152 4.48 14.72 6.77
C VAL A 152 3.99 14.29 8.14
N PHE A 153 4.85 13.62 8.89
CA PHE A 153 4.61 13.12 10.24
C PHE A 153 5.14 14.08 11.31
N PRO A 154 4.54 14.08 12.51
CA PRO A 154 4.99 14.92 13.62
C PRO A 154 6.33 14.42 14.16
N GLN A 155 7.22 15.35 14.52
CA GLN A 155 8.46 15.05 15.21
C GLN A 155 8.24 14.66 16.68
N ASN A 156 7.18 15.16 17.30
CA ASN A 156 6.92 15.02 18.73
C ASN A 156 5.77 14.04 19.01
N GLY A 157 5.92 13.22 20.03
CA GLY A 157 4.90 12.26 20.48
C GLY A 157 5.46 11.16 21.37
N GLU A 158 4.59 10.26 21.80
CA GLU A 158 4.98 9.10 22.63
C GLU A 158 5.75 8.05 21.82
N ARG A 159 5.42 7.91 20.53
CA ARG A 159 6.02 6.95 19.59
C ARG A 159 5.96 7.50 18.16
N PRO A 160 6.97 7.31 17.30
CA PRO A 160 6.88 7.78 15.92
C PRO A 160 5.77 7.05 15.14
N HIS A 161 4.88 7.77 14.46
CA HIS A 161 3.84 7.15 13.63
C HIS A 161 4.35 6.23 12.50
N PRO A 162 5.51 6.50 11.86
CA PRO A 162 6.14 5.53 10.96
C PRO A 162 6.35 4.17 11.62
N ASP A 163 6.94 4.15 12.81
CA ASP A 163 7.23 2.93 13.57
C ASP A 163 5.94 2.20 14.01
N GLU A 164 4.88 2.96 14.33
CA GLU A 164 3.55 2.37 14.59
C GLU A 164 2.92 1.69 13.38
N ALA A 165 3.33 2.08 12.17
CA ALA A 165 2.80 1.59 10.90
C ALA A 165 3.76 0.54 10.30
N SER A 166 3.72 -0.70 10.80
CA SER A 166 4.55 -1.81 10.29
C SER A 166 6.06 -1.59 10.50
N GLY A 167 6.47 -0.95 11.61
CA GLY A 167 7.88 -0.73 11.94
C GLY A 167 8.63 0.09 10.89
N SER A 168 7.94 1.02 10.24
CA SER A 168 8.46 1.85 9.16
C SER A 168 9.45 2.89 9.68
N ASP A 169 10.30 3.38 8.79
CA ASP A 169 11.11 4.58 9.03
C ASP A 169 10.88 5.62 7.93
N LEU A 170 11.78 6.60 7.81
CA LEU A 170 11.67 7.71 6.85
C LEU A 170 12.88 7.74 5.89
N ASP A 171 13.40 6.58 5.50
CA ASP A 171 14.54 6.46 4.57
C ASP A 171 14.13 6.41 3.08
N GLY A 172 12.83 6.45 2.81
CA GLY A 172 12.25 6.25 1.47
C GLY A 172 10.89 5.53 1.47
N ASP A 173 10.41 5.12 2.64
CA ASP A 173 9.14 4.43 2.81
C ASP A 173 7.93 5.18 2.21
N ILE A 174 7.07 4.42 1.54
CA ILE A 174 5.87 4.91 0.86
C ILE A 174 4.63 4.37 1.57
N TYR A 175 3.71 5.28 1.89
CA TYR A 175 2.48 5.00 2.61
C TYR A 175 1.28 5.12 1.69
N PHE A 176 0.35 4.18 1.84
CA PHE A 176 -1.01 4.37 1.35
C PHE A 176 -1.74 5.31 2.32
N VAL A 177 -2.29 6.39 1.77
CA VAL A 177 -3.08 7.35 2.52
C VAL A 177 -4.43 7.52 1.86
N THR A 178 -5.52 7.46 2.62
CA THR A 178 -6.87 7.68 2.10
C THR A 178 -7.73 8.51 3.05
N TRP A 179 -8.54 9.38 2.46
CA TRP A 179 -9.59 10.16 3.14
C TRP A 179 -10.98 9.80 2.60
N ASP A 180 -11.13 8.57 2.10
CA ASP A 180 -12.43 8.01 1.74
C ASP A 180 -13.16 7.49 2.98
N ASP A 181 -14.32 8.08 3.28
CA ASP A 181 -15.17 7.68 4.41
C ASP A 181 -15.56 6.20 4.39
N LYS A 182 -15.56 5.54 3.22
CA LYS A 182 -15.85 4.11 3.08
C LYS A 182 -14.72 3.21 3.59
N LEU A 183 -13.50 3.75 3.70
CA LEU A 183 -12.30 3.03 4.13
C LEU A 183 -11.85 3.44 5.54
N ILE A 184 -12.41 4.51 6.09
CA ILE A 184 -12.18 4.90 7.48
C ILE A 184 -13.04 4.00 8.38
N SER A 185 -12.40 3.34 9.35
CA SER A 185 -13.12 2.53 10.35
C SER A 185 -14.24 3.34 11.03
N PRO A 186 -15.43 2.77 11.27
CA PRO A 186 -16.51 3.47 11.99
C PRO A 186 -16.09 4.02 13.36
N SER A 187 -15.13 3.36 14.04
CA SER A 187 -14.62 3.82 15.33
C SER A 187 -13.74 5.06 15.22
N LYS A 188 -13.22 5.38 14.02
CA LYS A 188 -12.21 6.42 13.75
C LYS A 188 -11.00 6.38 14.70
N LYS A 189 -10.67 5.19 15.21
CA LYS A 189 -9.58 4.96 16.14
C LYS A 189 -8.66 3.86 15.62
N SER A 190 -7.36 4.11 15.73
CA SER A 190 -6.33 3.12 15.47
C SER A 190 -6.37 2.01 16.52
N TRP A 191 -6.01 0.80 16.12
CA TRP A 191 -5.69 -0.26 17.07
C TRP A 191 -4.35 0.01 17.74
N LYS A 192 -4.09 -0.67 18.87
CA LYS A 192 -2.78 -0.60 19.51
C LYS A 192 -1.71 -1.11 18.53
N PRO A 193 -0.66 -0.34 18.21
CA PRO A 193 0.40 -0.82 17.32
C PRO A 193 1.18 -1.97 17.98
N MET A 194 1.70 -2.87 17.15
CA MET A 194 2.61 -3.92 17.61
C MET A 194 3.93 -3.30 18.08
N ASP A 195 4.67 -3.98 18.94
CA ASP A 195 6.03 -3.58 19.27
C ASP A 195 6.97 -4.05 18.16
N TYR A 196 7.64 -3.09 17.50
CA TYR A 196 8.59 -3.33 16.42
C TYR A 196 10.04 -3.15 16.89
N SER A 197 10.27 -3.12 18.21
CA SER A 197 11.61 -3.01 18.76
C SER A 197 12.51 -4.12 18.18
N PRO A 198 13.70 -3.76 17.67
CA PRO A 198 14.57 -4.73 17.03
C PRO A 198 15.00 -5.79 18.04
N PRO A 199 15.10 -7.07 17.62
CA PRO A 199 15.62 -8.10 18.49
C PRO A 199 17.10 -7.88 18.79
N GLU A 200 17.60 -8.47 19.89
CA GLU A 200 19.03 -8.48 20.21
C GLU A 200 19.86 -8.97 19.02
N VAL A 201 20.85 -8.16 18.65
CA VAL A 201 21.77 -8.45 17.55
C VAL A 201 22.72 -9.55 17.98
N LYS A 202 22.92 -10.54 17.11
CA LYS A 202 23.92 -11.59 17.31
C LYS A 202 25.33 -11.02 17.15
N LEU A 203 26.01 -10.78 18.27
CA LEU A 203 27.40 -10.33 18.28
C LEU A 203 28.37 -11.52 18.33
N LEU A 204 29.42 -11.45 17.51
CA LEU A 204 30.54 -12.38 17.61
C LEU A 204 31.53 -11.87 18.66
N PRO A 205 32.06 -12.74 19.54
CA PRO A 205 33.04 -12.34 20.57
C PRO A 205 34.44 -12.05 19.99
N ARG A 206 34.58 -12.06 18.66
CA ARG A 206 35.83 -11.86 17.91
C ARG A 206 35.56 -11.00 16.68
N GLU A 207 36.64 -10.52 16.05
CA GLU A 207 36.55 -9.82 14.76
C GLU A 207 35.91 -10.70 13.67
N VAL A 208 35.17 -10.04 12.79
CA VAL A 208 34.45 -10.67 11.68
C VAL A 208 35.45 -11.08 10.60
N SER A 209 35.41 -12.34 10.21
CA SER A 209 36.22 -12.87 9.11
C SER A 209 35.39 -12.96 7.82
N GLN A 210 36.06 -13.10 6.67
CA GLN A 210 35.38 -13.35 5.40
C GLN A 210 34.53 -14.64 5.43
N HIS A 211 34.98 -15.67 6.17
CA HIS A 211 34.24 -16.92 6.32
C HIS A 211 32.89 -16.72 7.04
N ASP A 212 32.82 -15.79 8.00
CA ASP A 212 31.56 -15.46 8.67
C ASP A 212 30.58 -14.78 7.72
N THR A 213 31.09 -13.93 6.84
CA THR A 213 30.26 -13.25 5.83
C THR A 213 29.67 -14.26 4.85
N VAL A 214 30.50 -15.18 4.34
CA VAL A 214 30.04 -16.27 3.46
C VAL A 214 29.06 -17.19 4.20
N GLY A 215 29.38 -17.57 5.44
CA GLY A 215 28.51 -18.41 6.26
C GLY A 215 27.14 -17.77 6.51
N PHE A 216 27.13 -16.48 6.86
CA PHE A 216 25.90 -15.72 7.06
C PHE A 216 25.07 -15.62 5.78
N PHE A 217 25.71 -15.39 4.63
CA PHE A 217 25.01 -15.34 3.35
C PHE A 217 24.32 -16.68 3.03
N LEU A 218 25.01 -17.80 3.26
CA LEU A 218 24.42 -19.13 3.10
C LEU A 218 23.28 -19.38 4.10
N GLU A 219 23.46 -18.99 5.36
CA GLU A 219 22.42 -19.10 6.40
C GLU A 219 21.18 -18.28 6.01
N ASN A 220 21.36 -17.05 5.51
CA ASN A 220 20.28 -16.19 5.03
C ASN A 220 19.48 -16.82 3.89
N MET A 221 20.15 -17.43 2.91
CA MET A 221 19.48 -18.10 1.79
C MET A 221 18.61 -19.28 2.22
N VAL A 222 19.03 -20.02 3.25
CA VAL A 222 18.27 -21.18 3.76
C VAL A 222 17.19 -20.74 4.76
N SER A 223 17.39 -19.60 5.40
CA SER A 223 16.53 -19.07 6.46
C SER A 223 15.39 -18.17 5.97
N ASP A 224 15.37 -17.80 4.69
CA ASP A 224 14.30 -16.97 4.14
C ASP A 224 12.96 -17.73 4.14
N ASN A 225 12.11 -17.38 5.10
CA ASN A 225 10.77 -17.92 5.24
C ASN A 225 9.69 -16.84 5.32
N LEU A 226 10.03 -15.59 5.01
CA LEU A 226 9.09 -14.46 5.08
C LEU A 226 7.88 -14.68 4.18
N GLY A 227 8.11 -15.22 2.97
CA GLY A 227 7.03 -15.57 2.04
C GLY A 227 6.09 -16.65 2.61
N MET A 228 6.62 -17.65 3.31
CA MET A 228 5.81 -18.69 3.96
C MET A 228 4.98 -18.12 5.11
N ILE A 229 5.56 -17.27 5.95
CA ILE A 229 4.88 -16.59 7.06
C ILE A 229 3.75 -15.71 6.51
N SER A 230 4.04 -14.94 5.46
CA SER A 230 3.08 -14.04 4.80
C SER A 230 1.88 -14.80 4.23
N ASN A 231 2.15 -15.89 3.50
CA ASN A 231 1.08 -16.74 2.95
C ASN A 231 0.25 -17.40 4.06
N ALA A 232 0.89 -17.85 5.14
CA ALA A 232 0.18 -18.39 6.29
C ALA A 232 -0.74 -17.35 6.92
N HIS A 233 -0.27 -16.10 7.07
CA HIS A 233 -1.07 -15.01 7.62
C HIS A 233 -2.33 -14.78 6.79
N VAL A 234 -2.20 -14.65 5.47
CA VAL A 234 -3.33 -14.48 4.56
C VAL A 234 -4.34 -15.61 4.73
N VAL A 235 -3.88 -16.86 4.73
CA VAL A 235 -4.78 -18.02 4.85
C VAL A 235 -5.51 -18.07 6.20
N HIS A 236 -4.83 -17.80 7.32
CA HIS A 236 -5.50 -17.79 8.63
C HIS A 236 -6.46 -16.61 8.76
N ALA A 237 -6.09 -15.43 8.23
CA ALA A 237 -6.96 -14.27 8.22
C ALA A 237 -8.24 -14.53 7.40
N ASP A 238 -8.12 -15.15 6.22
CA ASP A 238 -9.26 -15.46 5.36
C ASP A 238 -10.20 -16.53 5.96
N LEU A 239 -9.66 -17.45 6.76
CA LEU A 239 -10.43 -18.52 7.39
C LEU A 239 -11.06 -18.14 8.73
N SER A 240 -10.52 -17.12 9.40
CA SER A 240 -10.99 -16.71 10.71
C SER A 240 -12.10 -15.67 10.62
N GLU A 241 -13.14 -15.82 11.44
CA GLU A 241 -14.18 -14.79 11.59
C GLU A 241 -13.62 -13.48 12.18
N PHE A 242 -12.46 -13.55 12.85
CA PHE A 242 -11.75 -12.40 13.42
C PHE A 242 -10.74 -11.78 12.44
N GLY A 243 -10.53 -12.36 11.26
CA GLY A 243 -9.59 -11.84 10.26
C GLY A 243 -8.16 -11.72 10.79
N ALA A 244 -7.54 -10.57 10.56
CA ALA A 244 -6.20 -10.26 11.06
C ALA A 244 -6.10 -10.14 12.60
N MET A 245 -7.23 -10.09 13.31
CA MET A 245 -7.25 -10.07 14.78
C MET A 245 -7.15 -11.47 15.40
N ASP A 246 -7.17 -12.52 14.59
CA ASP A 246 -6.95 -13.89 15.06
C ASP A 246 -5.58 -14.03 15.73
N GLU A 247 -5.50 -14.76 16.85
CA GLU A 247 -4.25 -14.95 17.59
C GLU A 247 -3.12 -15.50 16.70
N LYS A 248 -3.44 -16.37 15.74
CA LYS A 248 -2.45 -16.89 14.79
C LYS A 248 -1.92 -15.79 13.88
N CYS A 249 -2.78 -14.87 13.42
CA CYS A 249 -2.39 -13.73 12.59
C CYS A 249 -1.49 -12.77 13.36
N ILE A 250 -1.84 -12.47 14.62
CA ILE A 250 -1.00 -11.65 15.50
C ILE A 250 0.39 -12.28 15.68
N ARG A 251 0.45 -13.58 15.98
CA ARG A 251 1.74 -14.30 16.06
C ARG A 251 2.50 -14.28 14.75
N LEU A 252 1.82 -14.43 13.61
CA LEU A 252 2.47 -14.39 12.31
C LEU A 252 3.01 -13.00 11.96
N ALA A 253 2.35 -11.92 12.40
CA ALA A 253 2.87 -10.57 12.27
C ALA A 253 4.19 -10.37 13.05
N GLU A 254 4.27 -10.87 14.29
CA GLU A 254 5.50 -10.84 15.11
C GLU A 254 6.65 -11.61 14.43
N LEU A 255 6.36 -12.80 13.89
CA LEU A 255 7.34 -13.61 13.18
C LEU A 255 7.79 -12.93 11.87
N ALA A 256 6.87 -12.29 11.14
CA ALA A 256 7.18 -11.56 9.92
C ALA A 256 8.11 -10.37 10.18
N ALA A 257 7.83 -9.58 11.22
CA ALA A 257 8.67 -8.45 11.62
C ALA A 257 10.10 -8.90 11.92
N THR A 258 10.23 -9.98 12.71
CA THR A 258 11.56 -10.54 13.04
C THR A 258 12.27 -11.11 11.80
N ALA A 259 11.53 -11.75 10.89
CA ALA A 259 12.10 -12.31 9.65
C ALA A 259 12.60 -11.23 8.69
N VAL A 260 11.91 -10.09 8.59
CA VAL A 260 12.36 -8.94 7.78
C VAL A 260 13.70 -8.39 8.28
N ASP A 261 13.90 -8.35 9.59
CA ASP A 261 15.14 -7.85 10.21
C ASP A 261 16.21 -8.93 10.39
N PHE A 262 16.00 -10.16 9.94
CA PHE A 262 17.01 -11.22 9.97
C PHE A 262 18.35 -10.78 9.34
N PRO A 263 18.38 -10.14 8.14
CA PRO A 263 19.63 -9.69 7.53
C PRO A 263 20.41 -8.69 8.38
N LYS A 264 19.72 -7.93 9.26
CA LYS A 264 20.32 -6.91 10.12
C LYS A 264 20.75 -7.47 11.48
N THR A 265 19.99 -8.42 12.01
CA THR A 265 20.10 -8.87 13.41
C THR A 265 20.73 -10.26 13.55
N GLY A 266 20.69 -11.07 12.49
CA GLY A 266 21.12 -12.46 12.47
C GLY A 266 20.26 -13.41 13.29
N LYS A 267 19.06 -12.99 13.71
CA LYS A 267 18.15 -13.78 14.53
C LYS A 267 17.16 -14.56 13.66
N PHE A 268 17.46 -15.83 13.42
CA PHE A 268 16.57 -16.72 12.68
C PHE A 268 15.26 -16.96 13.43
N VAL A 269 14.17 -17.00 12.66
CA VAL A 269 12.86 -17.40 13.16
C VAL A 269 12.40 -18.65 12.43
N ALA A 270 12.12 -19.72 13.16
CA ALA A 270 11.51 -20.91 12.60
C ALA A 270 9.99 -20.78 12.60
N MET A 271 9.35 -21.04 11.44
CA MET A 271 7.90 -21.09 11.34
C MET A 271 7.32 -22.29 12.12
N PRO A 272 6.56 -22.06 13.21
CA PRO A 272 5.99 -23.12 14.02
C PRO A 272 5.00 -24.00 13.24
N SER A 273 4.99 -25.30 13.50
CA SER A 273 4.16 -26.27 12.77
C SER A 273 2.66 -25.99 12.89
N TYR A 274 2.19 -25.51 14.03
CA TYR A 274 0.77 -25.20 14.28
C TYR A 274 0.28 -23.93 13.54
N LEU A 275 1.20 -23.05 13.13
CA LEU A 275 0.89 -21.87 12.32
C LEU A 275 0.91 -22.18 10.82
N ARG A 276 1.40 -23.36 10.40
CA ARG A 276 1.37 -23.76 8.99
C ARG A 276 -0.06 -24.11 8.58
N PRO A 277 -0.63 -23.47 7.55
CA PRO A 277 -1.95 -23.82 7.07
C PRO A 277 -1.97 -25.27 6.58
N LYS A 278 -2.99 -26.02 7.01
CA LYS A 278 -3.25 -27.38 6.52
C LYS A 278 -4.09 -27.38 5.25
N ILE A 279 -4.86 -26.31 5.06
CA ILE A 279 -5.78 -26.12 3.95
C ILE A 279 -5.50 -24.73 3.40
N TYR A 280 -5.15 -24.66 2.12
CA TYR A 280 -5.13 -23.43 1.38
C TYR A 280 -6.46 -23.35 0.65
N ARG A 281 -7.34 -22.42 1.04
CA ARG A 281 -8.42 -22.03 0.13
C ARG A 281 -7.77 -21.21 -0.96
N LEU A 282 -7.38 -21.88 -2.04
CA LEU A 282 -7.31 -21.18 -3.31
C LEU A 282 -8.68 -20.53 -3.47
N SER A 283 -8.73 -19.20 -3.56
CA SER A 283 -9.93 -18.50 -4.02
C SER A 283 -10.54 -19.29 -5.15
N ASP A 284 -11.86 -19.56 -5.13
CA ASP A 284 -12.59 -20.44 -6.05
C ASP A 284 -12.49 -20.05 -7.55
N LYS A 285 -11.27 -20.07 -8.10
CA LYS A 285 -10.88 -19.89 -9.50
C LYS A 285 -9.62 -20.70 -9.75
N GLY A 286 -9.83 -21.92 -10.24
CA GLY A 286 -8.77 -22.69 -10.89
C GLY A 286 -7.95 -23.55 -9.95
N ARG A 287 -8.27 -24.84 -9.91
CA ARG A 287 -7.39 -25.89 -9.41
C ARG A 287 -6.01 -25.78 -10.06
N PHE A 288 -4.99 -25.45 -9.28
CA PHE A 288 -3.64 -25.97 -9.53
C PHE A 288 -3.20 -26.70 -8.26
N LYS A 289 -3.25 -28.04 -8.34
CA LYS A 289 -2.45 -28.90 -7.46
C LYS A 289 -0.98 -28.55 -7.76
N ILE A 290 -0.24 -28.09 -6.76
CA ILE A 290 1.20 -28.07 -6.84
C ILE A 290 1.69 -29.43 -6.33
N ILE A 291 2.35 -30.17 -7.22
CA ILE A 291 3.32 -31.23 -6.91
C ILE A 291 4.67 -30.51 -6.83
#